data_AF-A2EEU3-F1
#
_entry.id   AF-A2EEU3-F1
#
_cell.length_a   1.000
_cell.length_b   1.000
_cell.length_c   1.000
_cell.angle_alpha   90.00
_cell.angle_beta   90.00
_cell.angle_gamma   90.00
#
_symmetry.space_group_name_H-M   'P 1'
#
loop_
_entity.id
_entity.type
_entity.pdbx_description
1 polymer ?
#
loop_
_entity_poly.entity_id
_entity_poly.type
_entity_poly.pdbx_seq_one_letter_code
_entity_poly.pdbx_strand_id
1 'polypeptide(L)'
;MKHQDGRSSSSKKKIKPAPTKGRKGDDTEKLVVGAGWTAAATQKFFECPNDDERFKHIMAMFSITEDQYKNDVKSTTIADFHYANGLWCLESKFDQPQTQFICRSLDRLLTSAIQSQSPTELSEEKPSIDKLRLDLFTQFQTMFNELNAGEWKFNTEETQKILTFYNQVFFRPLRLILYSFTHNVESVKVPEKRRVFTPVPPVPLSQCDEAPHYVDDSMQFKPFTLPKGPLTLEDARELIQQYTDNVIDIINKRYDNLTDMVAKIQPPITSGR
;
A
#
# COMPACT_ATOMS: atom_id res chain seq x y z
N MET A 1 19.81 94.66 -7.43
CA MET A 1 20.42 93.31 -7.48
C MET A 1 20.68 92.88 -6.04
N LYS A 2 19.76 92.11 -5.43
CA LYS A 2 19.71 90.64 -5.33
C LYS A 2 20.81 90.01 -4.45
N HIS A 3 20.33 89.36 -3.39
CA HIS A 3 20.90 88.34 -2.46
C HIS A 3 21.83 88.83 -1.33
N GLN A 4 21.42 88.82 -0.05
CA GLN A 4 20.99 87.76 0.90
C GLN A 4 22.14 87.01 1.59
N ASP A 5 22.10 87.13 2.91
CA ASP A 5 22.90 86.49 3.96
C ASP A 5 22.81 84.96 4.00
N GLY A 6 23.79 84.31 4.63
CA GLY A 6 23.69 82.89 4.98
C GLY A 6 24.87 82.34 5.79
N ARG A 7 24.92 82.67 7.08
CA ARG A 7 25.82 82.06 8.08
C ARG A 7 25.60 80.54 8.19
N SER A 8 26.69 79.78 8.19
CA SER A 8 26.74 78.35 8.47
C SER A 8 26.50 78.09 9.97
N SER A 9 25.34 77.50 10.29
CA SER A 9 25.00 77.03 11.63
C SER A 9 24.82 75.52 11.61
N SER A 10 25.59 74.84 12.45
CA SER A 10 25.63 73.39 12.63
C SER A 10 24.25 72.85 13.05
N SER A 11 23.76 71.84 12.34
CA SER A 11 22.59 71.06 12.75
C SER A 11 22.98 69.58 12.83
N LYS A 12 23.26 69.10 14.05
CA LYS A 12 23.35 67.68 14.37
C LYS A 12 21.97 67.03 14.13
N LYS A 13 21.74 66.48 12.94
CA LYS A 13 20.65 65.54 12.71
C LYS A 13 21.01 64.22 13.38
N LYS A 14 20.32 63.89 14.48
CA LYS A 14 20.25 62.54 15.04
C LYS A 14 19.72 61.61 13.94
N ILE A 15 20.59 60.76 13.41
CA ILE A 15 20.18 59.63 12.58
C ILE A 15 19.44 58.66 13.51
N LYS A 16 18.12 58.56 13.33
CA LYS A 16 17.32 57.48 13.93
C LYS A 16 17.82 56.16 13.31
N PRO A 17 18.28 55.18 14.09
CA PRO A 17 18.50 53.85 13.55
C PRO A 17 17.16 53.28 13.06
N ALA A 18 17.19 52.69 11.86
CA ALA A 18 16.06 51.97 11.28
C ALA A 18 15.55 50.91 12.28
N PRO A 19 14.23 50.64 12.33
CA PRO A 19 13.71 49.60 13.19
C PRO A 19 14.28 48.26 12.71
N THR A 20 15.21 47.72 13.49
CA THR A 20 15.46 46.29 13.53
C THR A 20 14.10 45.63 13.69
N LYS A 21 13.65 44.92 12.65
CA LYS A 21 12.54 43.98 12.78
C LYS A 21 13.00 42.94 13.79
N GLY A 22 12.70 43.21 15.06
CA GLY A 22 12.65 42.20 16.09
C GLY A 22 11.76 41.10 15.56
N ARG A 23 12.35 39.93 15.38
CA ARG A 23 11.59 38.71 15.12
C ARG A 23 10.76 38.53 16.38
N LYS A 24 9.47 38.83 16.27
CA LYS A 24 8.47 38.62 17.33
C LYS A 24 8.73 37.25 17.95
N GLY A 25 9.08 37.23 19.23
CA GLY A 25 8.67 36.15 20.09
C GLY A 25 7.14 36.21 20.08
N ASP A 26 6.53 35.30 19.34
CA ASP A 26 5.08 35.08 19.43
C ASP A 26 4.89 34.00 20.48
N ASP A 27 4.39 34.44 21.63
CA ASP A 27 3.68 33.64 22.63
C ASP A 27 2.50 32.91 21.97
N THR A 28 2.80 31.81 21.30
CA THR A 28 1.82 30.84 20.85
C THR A 28 2.28 29.45 21.22
N GLU A 29 2.18 29.15 22.52
CA GLU A 29 1.69 27.85 22.98
C GLU A 29 0.31 27.59 22.35
N LYS A 30 0.31 27.23 21.07
CA LYS A 30 -0.81 26.57 20.42
C LYS A 30 -0.25 25.27 19.89
N LEU A 31 -0.80 24.18 20.43
CA LEU A 31 -0.69 22.80 19.96
C LEU A 31 0.01 22.71 18.60
N VAL A 32 1.17 22.07 18.59
CA VAL A 32 2.06 21.77 17.46
C VAL A 32 1.38 20.85 16.45
N VAL A 33 0.19 21.22 15.98
CA VAL A 33 -0.64 20.40 15.10
C VAL A 33 -0.33 20.80 13.67
N GLY A 34 0.09 19.82 12.87
CA GLY A 34 0.36 20.00 11.44
C GLY A 34 1.66 20.76 11.10
N ALA A 35 2.55 20.99 12.06
CA ALA A 35 3.79 21.74 11.84
C ALA A 35 5.03 20.84 11.62
N GLY A 36 4.89 19.51 11.76
CA GLY A 36 6.01 18.57 11.66
C GLY A 36 7.13 18.84 12.68
N TRP A 37 8.37 18.48 12.32
CA TRP A 37 9.56 18.57 13.19
C TRP A 37 10.11 20.00 13.37
N THR A 38 9.35 20.84 14.07
CA THR A 38 9.80 22.16 14.55
C THR A 38 10.64 22.03 15.83
N ALA A 39 11.32 23.11 16.24
CA ALA A 39 12.12 23.10 17.47
C ALA A 39 11.24 22.84 18.70
N ALA A 40 10.08 23.50 18.77
CA ALA A 40 9.08 23.28 19.82
C ALA A 40 8.48 21.86 19.78
N ALA A 41 8.19 21.33 18.57
CA ALA A 41 7.73 19.95 18.41
C ALA A 41 8.74 18.94 18.97
N THR A 42 10.01 19.16 18.64
CA THR A 42 11.10 18.28 19.05
C THR A 42 11.31 18.35 20.55
N GLN A 43 11.28 19.56 21.13
CA GLN A 43 11.37 19.74 22.58
C GLN A 43 10.26 18.96 23.30
N LYS A 44 9.02 19.15 22.86
CA LYS A 44 7.87 18.46 23.46
C LYS A 44 7.98 16.93 23.35
N PHE A 45 8.53 16.41 22.26
CA PHE A 45 8.77 14.96 22.10
C PHE A 45 9.77 14.41 23.14
N PHE A 46 10.80 15.19 23.51
CA PHE A 46 11.74 14.84 24.58
C PHE A 46 11.07 14.92 25.97
N GLU A 47 10.22 15.91 26.18
CA GLU A 47 9.52 16.14 27.45
C GLU A 47 8.42 15.14 27.74
N CYS A 48 7.91 14.43 26.73
CA CYS A 48 6.92 13.38 26.91
C CYS A 48 7.44 12.32 27.91
N PRO A 49 6.67 11.99 28.96
CA PRO A 49 7.10 11.10 30.04
C PRO A 49 7.15 9.62 29.63
N ASN A 50 6.39 9.24 28.60
CA ASN A 50 6.28 7.86 28.14
C ASN A 50 6.08 7.77 26.62
N ASP A 51 6.20 6.55 26.12
CA ASP A 51 6.14 6.22 24.70
C ASP A 51 4.75 6.43 24.08
N ASP A 52 3.68 6.25 24.85
CA ASP A 52 2.30 6.50 24.40
C ASP A 52 2.04 7.99 24.17
N GLU A 53 2.53 8.85 25.06
CA GLU A 53 2.44 10.30 24.92
C GLU A 53 3.30 10.82 23.78
N ARG A 54 4.49 10.24 23.57
CA ARG A 54 5.32 10.51 22.38
C ARG A 54 4.56 10.17 21.10
N PHE A 55 3.91 9.02 21.06
CA PHE A 55 3.16 8.59 19.89
C PHE A 55 1.96 9.51 19.60
N LYS A 56 1.19 9.87 20.64
CA LYS A 56 0.10 10.86 20.52
C LYS A 56 0.59 12.22 20.05
N HIS A 57 1.77 12.65 20.51
CA HIS A 57 2.40 13.88 20.06
C HIS A 57 2.81 13.80 18.58
N ILE A 58 3.35 12.67 18.10
CA ILE A 58 3.63 12.45 16.67
C ILE A 58 2.35 12.53 15.85
N MET A 59 1.28 11.85 16.26
CA MET A 59 -0.01 11.94 15.58
C MET A 59 -0.49 13.39 15.47
N ALA A 60 -0.38 14.18 16.56
CA ALA A 60 -0.72 15.59 16.54
C ALA A 60 0.18 16.39 15.57
N MET A 61 1.50 16.18 15.58
CA MET A 61 2.46 16.87 14.71
C MET A 61 2.12 16.78 13.22
N PHE A 62 1.54 15.65 12.80
CA PHE A 62 1.14 15.38 11.42
C PHE A 62 -0.37 15.48 11.17
N SER A 63 -1.13 16.01 12.14
CA SER A 63 -2.59 16.17 12.05
C SER A 63 -3.33 14.86 11.77
N ILE A 64 -2.86 13.74 12.34
CA ILE A 64 -3.43 12.41 12.19
C ILE A 64 -4.38 12.15 13.35
N THR A 65 -5.63 11.82 13.05
CA THR A 65 -6.62 11.38 14.06
C THR A 65 -6.46 9.88 14.35
N GLU A 66 -6.99 9.40 15.48
CA GLU A 66 -7.01 7.96 15.77
C GLU A 66 -7.74 7.14 14.71
N ASP A 67 -8.81 7.70 14.14
CA ASP A 67 -9.57 7.05 13.09
C ASP A 67 -8.74 6.91 11.80
N GLN A 68 -8.04 7.99 11.41
CA GLN A 68 -7.12 7.95 10.28
C GLN A 68 -5.96 6.98 10.52
N TYR A 69 -5.39 6.95 11.73
CA TYR A 69 -4.35 5.99 12.06
C TYR A 69 -4.84 4.54 11.95
N LYS A 70 -6.09 4.25 12.33
CA LYS A 70 -6.63 2.88 12.28
C LYS A 70 -7.01 2.45 10.86
N ASN A 71 -7.49 3.39 10.04
CA ASN A 71 -8.20 3.07 8.80
C ASN A 71 -7.47 3.53 7.53
N ASP A 72 -6.50 4.45 7.62
CA ASP A 72 -5.72 4.94 6.48
C ASP A 72 -4.25 4.51 6.59
N VAL A 73 -3.83 3.67 5.65
CA VAL A 73 -2.46 3.14 5.56
C VAL A 73 -1.43 4.26 5.40
N LYS A 74 -1.79 5.36 4.71
CA LYS A 74 -0.89 6.52 4.54
C LYS A 74 -0.64 7.18 5.89
N SER A 75 -1.70 7.49 6.61
CA SER A 75 -1.65 8.04 7.97
C SER A 75 -0.89 7.13 8.94
N THR A 76 -1.16 5.81 8.90
CA THR A 76 -0.41 4.81 9.69
C THR A 76 1.09 4.88 9.39
N THR A 77 1.44 4.83 8.11
CA THR A 77 2.84 4.82 7.64
C THR A 77 3.56 6.10 8.07
N ILE A 78 2.91 7.27 7.98
CA ILE A 78 3.48 8.55 8.41
C ILE A 78 3.74 8.54 9.93
N ALA A 79 2.73 8.17 10.73
CA ALA A 79 2.86 8.15 12.19
C ALA A 79 3.98 7.22 12.65
N ASP A 80 3.97 5.97 12.18
CA ASP A 80 4.96 4.95 12.57
C ASP A 80 6.37 5.34 12.10
N PHE A 81 6.51 5.87 10.89
CA PHE A 81 7.80 6.32 10.35
C PHE A 81 8.43 7.41 11.22
N HIS A 82 7.67 8.46 11.54
CA HIS A 82 8.20 9.55 12.36
C HIS A 82 8.41 9.15 13.81
N TYR A 83 7.54 8.31 14.37
CA TYR A 83 7.69 7.81 15.72
C TYR A 83 8.96 6.97 15.88
N ALA A 84 9.19 6.01 14.98
CA ALA A 84 10.40 5.19 15.00
C ALA A 84 11.68 6.02 14.85
N ASN A 85 11.68 7.02 13.97
CA ASN A 85 12.81 7.93 13.80
C ASN A 85 13.10 8.74 15.08
N GLY A 86 12.05 9.26 15.73
CA GLY A 86 12.18 9.99 16.99
C GLY A 86 12.71 9.12 18.13
N LEU A 87 12.20 7.90 18.27
CA LEU A 87 12.68 6.93 19.27
C LEU A 87 14.15 6.57 19.03
N TRP A 88 14.53 6.29 17.79
CA TRP A 88 15.93 6.02 17.45
C TRP A 88 16.86 7.16 17.84
N CYS A 89 16.41 8.42 17.66
CA CYS A 89 17.20 9.57 18.06
C CYS A 89 17.41 9.64 19.59
N LEU A 90 16.36 9.34 20.37
CA LEU A 90 16.44 9.26 21.83
C LEU A 90 17.38 8.14 22.29
N GLU A 91 17.25 6.95 21.71
CA GLU A 91 18.11 5.79 22.03
C GLU A 91 19.58 6.06 21.67
N SER A 92 19.81 6.78 20.56
CA SER A 92 21.13 7.18 20.09
C SER A 92 21.72 8.37 20.86
N LYS A 93 20.95 8.94 21.80
CA LYS A 93 21.34 10.09 22.65
C LYS A 93 21.72 11.33 21.86
N PHE A 94 21.07 11.56 20.72
CA PHE A 94 21.20 12.82 20.01
C PHE A 94 20.54 13.94 20.81
N ASP A 95 21.13 15.13 20.77
CA ASP A 95 20.52 16.30 21.38
C ASP A 95 19.29 16.79 20.57
N GLN A 96 18.60 17.80 21.08
CA GLN A 96 17.39 18.32 20.46
C GLN A 96 17.64 18.88 19.05
N PRO A 97 18.67 19.73 18.81
CA PRO A 97 19.06 20.11 17.45
C PRO A 97 19.32 18.87 16.58
N GLN A 98 20.25 17.99 16.93
CA GLN A 98 20.59 16.82 16.13
C GLN A 98 19.36 15.98 15.76
N THR A 99 18.47 15.73 16.73
CA THR A 99 17.20 15.01 16.51
C THR A 99 16.29 15.75 15.55
N GLN A 100 16.14 17.06 15.71
CA GLN A 100 15.34 17.86 14.80
C GLN A 100 15.87 17.76 13.36
N PHE A 101 17.19 17.72 13.13
CA PHE A 101 17.76 17.66 11.79
C PHE A 101 17.49 16.31 11.17
N ILE A 102 17.73 15.25 11.95
CA ILE A 102 17.51 13.87 11.50
C ILE A 102 16.06 13.70 11.06
N CYS A 103 15.13 13.96 11.97
CA CYS A 103 13.72 13.71 11.71
C CYS A 103 13.14 14.64 10.63
N ARG A 104 13.58 15.90 10.58
CA ARG A 104 13.11 16.86 9.56
C ARG A 104 13.70 16.58 8.18
N SER A 105 14.95 16.13 8.09
CA SER A 105 15.53 15.75 6.80
C SER A 105 14.89 14.48 6.26
N LEU A 106 14.59 13.48 7.11
CA LEU A 106 13.82 12.30 6.70
C LEU A 106 12.40 12.65 6.25
N ASP A 107 11.72 13.56 6.96
CA ASP A 107 10.41 14.09 6.56
C ASP A 107 10.43 14.75 5.18
N ARG A 108 11.44 15.60 4.94
CA ARG A 108 11.62 16.26 3.64
C ARG A 108 11.89 15.25 2.53
N LEU A 109 12.76 14.27 2.76
CA LEU A 109 13.05 13.20 1.80
C LEU A 109 11.81 12.37 1.50
N LEU A 110 11.03 11.99 2.52
CA LEU A 110 9.79 11.25 2.37
C LEU A 110 8.77 12.05 1.53
N THR A 111 8.57 13.32 1.86
CA THR A 111 7.67 14.21 1.12
C THR A 111 8.08 14.32 -0.36
N SER A 112 9.36 14.52 -0.64
CA SER A 112 9.88 14.55 -2.02
C SER A 112 9.70 13.21 -2.73
N ALA A 113 9.91 12.09 -2.03
CA ALA A 113 9.71 10.76 -2.60
C ALA A 113 8.23 10.52 -2.96
N ILE A 114 7.29 10.90 -2.08
CA ILE A 114 5.85 10.80 -2.33
C ILE A 114 5.45 11.66 -3.53
N GLN A 115 5.89 12.92 -3.58
CA GLN A 115 5.58 13.84 -4.68
C GLN A 115 6.11 13.34 -6.04
N SER A 116 7.27 12.69 -6.05
CA SER A 116 7.85 12.12 -7.27
C SER A 116 7.06 10.93 -7.85
N GLN A 117 6.20 10.31 -7.04
CA GLN A 117 5.34 9.18 -7.45
C GLN A 117 3.93 9.62 -7.81
N SER A 118 3.54 10.87 -7.53
CA SER A 118 2.26 11.40 -7.96
C SER A 118 2.23 11.45 -9.49
N PRO A 119 1.19 10.91 -10.14
CA PRO A 119 1.08 10.95 -11.59
C PRO A 119 0.98 12.40 -12.04
N THR A 120 2.09 12.95 -12.54
CA THR A 120 2.00 14.10 -13.44
C THR A 120 1.31 13.59 -14.70
N GLU A 121 0.26 14.26 -15.15
CA GLU A 121 -0.63 13.91 -16.28
C GLU A 121 0.10 13.67 -17.63
N LEU A 122 1.44 13.71 -17.67
CA LEU A 122 2.28 13.77 -18.86
C LEU A 122 3.32 12.64 -18.98
N SER A 123 3.39 11.69 -18.05
CA SER A 123 4.38 10.59 -18.11
C SER A 123 3.76 9.25 -17.74
N GLU A 124 3.55 8.38 -18.74
CA GLU A 124 3.14 6.98 -18.55
C GLU A 124 4.26 6.10 -17.98
N GLU A 125 5.51 6.58 -17.97
CA GLU A 125 6.62 5.85 -17.34
C GLU A 125 6.63 6.05 -15.83
N LYS A 126 6.46 4.95 -15.10
CA LYS A 126 6.70 4.92 -13.65
C LYS A 126 8.15 5.33 -13.36
N PRO A 127 8.40 6.26 -12.43
CA PRO A 127 9.76 6.67 -12.11
C PRO A 127 10.62 5.47 -11.68
N SER A 128 11.81 5.34 -12.26
CA SER A 128 12.79 4.34 -11.81
C SER A 128 13.15 4.59 -10.34
N ILE A 129 12.88 3.60 -9.47
CA ILE A 129 13.18 3.69 -8.04
C ILE A 129 14.67 3.88 -7.79
N ASP A 130 15.54 3.32 -8.65
CA ASP A 130 16.99 3.48 -8.50
C ASP A 130 17.42 4.92 -8.80
N LYS A 131 16.82 5.56 -9.81
CA LYS A 131 17.01 6.98 -10.10
C LYS A 131 16.50 7.84 -8.95
N LEU A 132 15.31 7.55 -8.44
CA LEU A 132 14.74 8.25 -7.29
C LEU A 132 15.62 8.13 -6.04
N ARG A 133 16.19 6.95 -5.76
CA ARG A 133 17.14 6.79 -4.65
C ARG A 133 18.37 7.69 -4.82
N LEU A 134 18.92 7.79 -6.02
CA LEU A 134 20.08 8.64 -6.29
C LEU A 134 19.74 10.12 -6.11
N ASP A 135 18.58 10.55 -6.60
CA ASP A 135 18.10 11.92 -6.46
C ASP A 135 17.88 12.29 -4.98
N LEU A 136 17.24 11.41 -4.22
CA LEU A 136 17.02 11.59 -2.77
C LEU A 136 18.33 11.56 -1.99
N PHE A 137 19.28 10.72 -2.38
CA PHE A 137 20.61 10.68 -1.76
C PHE A 137 21.38 11.98 -2.00
N THR A 138 21.31 12.52 -3.21
CA THR A 138 21.90 13.82 -3.54
C THR A 138 21.26 14.94 -2.71
N GLN A 139 19.94 14.94 -2.57
CA GLN A 139 19.23 15.89 -1.70
C GLN A 139 19.68 15.77 -0.23
N PHE A 140 19.81 14.54 0.27
CA PHE A 140 20.33 14.29 1.61
C PHE A 140 21.75 14.85 1.77
N GLN A 141 22.66 14.57 0.82
CA GLN A 141 24.03 15.09 0.86
C GLN A 141 24.05 16.62 0.90
N THR A 142 23.24 17.29 0.08
CA THR A 142 23.12 18.75 0.09
C THR A 142 22.66 19.25 1.46
N MET A 143 21.56 18.69 2.00
CA MET A 143 21.05 19.08 3.32
C MET A 143 22.08 18.83 4.43
N PHE A 144 22.76 17.68 4.39
CA PHE A 144 23.76 17.33 5.39
C PHE A 144 24.96 18.26 5.32
N ASN A 145 25.46 18.59 4.13
CA ASN A 145 26.61 19.49 3.99
C ASN A 145 26.29 20.95 4.31
N GLU A 146 25.07 21.42 3.99
CA GLU A 146 24.63 22.78 4.30
C GLU A 146 24.38 22.99 5.80
N LEU A 147 23.92 21.94 6.49
CA LEU A 147 23.46 22.03 7.87
C LEU A 147 24.42 21.43 8.90
N ASN A 148 25.39 20.59 8.50
CA ASN A 148 26.42 20.05 9.41
C ASN A 148 27.47 21.12 9.78
N ALA A 149 26.98 22.20 10.38
CA ALA A 149 27.72 23.35 10.87
C ALA A 149 26.99 23.93 12.09
N GLY A 150 27.73 24.55 13.01
CA GLY A 150 27.15 25.18 14.19
C GLY A 150 26.45 24.17 15.12
N GLU A 151 25.17 24.39 15.39
CA GLU A 151 24.33 23.65 16.37
C GLU A 151 24.00 22.21 15.97
N TRP A 152 24.23 21.82 14.71
CA TRP A 152 23.89 20.49 14.18
C TRP A 152 25.14 19.68 13.83
N LYS A 153 26.27 20.00 14.45
CA LYS A 153 27.55 19.38 14.12
C LYS A 153 27.58 17.93 14.59
N PHE A 154 27.72 17.01 13.64
CA PHE A 154 27.89 15.59 13.92
C PHE A 154 29.38 15.23 13.90
N ASN A 155 29.80 14.38 14.84
CA ASN A 155 31.11 13.75 14.78
C ASN A 155 31.12 12.62 13.73
N THR A 156 32.31 12.06 13.44
CA THR A 156 32.45 11.02 12.41
C THR A 156 31.67 9.74 12.75
N GLU A 157 31.61 9.36 14.02
CA GLU A 157 30.89 8.17 14.47
C GLU A 157 29.37 8.35 14.36
N GLU A 158 28.86 9.50 14.79
CA GLU A 158 27.46 9.92 14.65
C GLU A 158 27.05 9.99 13.18
N THR A 159 27.91 10.56 12.35
CA THR A 159 27.67 10.63 10.89
C THR A 159 27.53 9.22 10.32
N GLN A 160 28.42 8.30 10.69
CA GLN A 160 28.34 6.91 10.24
C GLN A 160 27.07 6.21 10.72
N LYS A 161 26.63 6.47 11.97
CA LYS A 161 25.37 5.95 12.52
C LYS A 161 24.17 6.49 11.73
N ILE A 162 24.12 7.79 11.46
CA ILE A 162 23.05 8.44 10.68
C ILE A 162 22.99 7.87 9.27
N LEU A 163 24.12 7.77 8.57
CA LEU A 163 24.18 7.19 7.23
C LEU A 163 23.68 5.74 7.20
N THR A 164 24.08 4.95 8.19
CA THR A 164 23.65 3.56 8.33
C THR A 164 22.14 3.48 8.56
N PHE A 165 21.63 4.32 9.47
CA PHE A 165 20.20 4.41 9.78
C PHE A 165 19.37 4.83 8.57
N TYR A 166 19.75 5.88 7.86
CA TYR A 166 19.03 6.37 6.67
C TYR A 166 19.01 5.30 5.58
N ASN A 167 20.11 4.58 5.41
CA ASN A 167 20.17 3.50 4.44
C ASN A 167 19.22 2.36 4.81
N GLN A 168 19.17 1.97 6.08
CA GLN A 168 18.35 0.84 6.55
C GLN A 168 16.86 1.16 6.64
N VAL A 169 16.50 2.36 7.11
CA VAL A 169 15.11 2.73 7.41
C VAL A 169 14.44 3.51 6.29
N PHE A 170 15.19 4.17 5.42
CA PHE A 170 14.63 4.97 4.33
C PHE A 170 15.03 4.47 2.95
N PHE A 171 16.32 4.48 2.58
CA PHE A 171 16.74 4.22 1.20
C PHE A 171 16.51 2.77 0.74
N ARG A 172 16.88 1.76 1.55
CA ARG A 172 16.65 0.35 1.21
C ARG A 172 15.16 0.00 1.12
N PRO A 173 14.33 0.33 2.12
CA PRO A 173 12.89 0.02 2.06
C PRO A 173 12.09 1.05 1.26
N LEU A 174 12.71 2.03 0.59
CA LEU A 174 12.01 3.13 -0.10
C LEU A 174 10.84 2.66 -0.96
N ARG A 175 11.01 1.55 -1.69
CA ARG A 175 9.96 0.97 -2.53
C ARG A 175 8.73 0.53 -1.72
N LEU A 176 8.96 -0.07 -0.55
CA LEU A 176 7.88 -0.50 0.36
C LEU A 176 7.20 0.70 1.01
N ILE A 177 7.97 1.71 1.42
CA ILE A 177 7.42 2.96 1.97
C ILE A 177 6.50 3.61 0.94
N LEU A 178 6.96 3.78 -0.31
CA LEU A 178 6.17 4.39 -1.38
C LEU A 178 4.96 3.55 -1.82
N TYR A 179 4.99 2.24 -1.58
CA TYR A 179 3.85 1.37 -1.84
C TYR A 179 2.62 1.82 -1.04
N SER A 180 2.79 2.22 0.22
CA SER A 180 1.73 2.75 1.09
C SER A 180 1.07 4.02 0.53
N PHE A 181 1.77 4.80 -0.30
CA PHE A 181 1.28 6.09 -0.81
C PHE A 181 0.71 6.01 -2.23
N THR A 182 1.06 4.97 -2.99
CA THR A 182 0.66 4.81 -4.40
C THR A 182 -0.63 4.03 -4.58
N HIS A 183 -1.00 3.19 -3.61
CA HIS A 183 -2.21 2.38 -3.69
C HIS A 183 -3.29 3.04 -2.83
N ASN A 184 -4.33 3.58 -3.46
CA ASN A 184 -5.60 3.75 -2.74
C ASN A 184 -6.08 2.34 -2.38
N VAL A 185 -6.42 2.12 -1.11
CA VAL A 185 -6.90 0.82 -0.61
C VAL A 185 -8.11 0.31 -1.41
N GLU A 186 -8.85 1.22 -2.06
CA GLU A 186 -9.94 0.91 -2.99
C GLU A 186 -9.52 0.19 -4.28
N SER A 187 -8.24 0.18 -4.63
CA SER A 187 -7.72 -0.45 -5.85
C SER A 187 -6.61 -1.46 -5.61
N VAL A 188 -6.61 -2.13 -4.45
CA VAL A 188 -5.94 -3.44 -4.34
C VAL A 188 -6.68 -4.40 -5.27
N LYS A 189 -6.38 -4.31 -6.58
CA LYS A 189 -6.40 -5.47 -7.46
C LYS A 189 -5.41 -6.41 -6.80
N VAL A 190 -5.95 -7.28 -5.95
CA VAL A 190 -5.26 -8.46 -5.46
C VAL A 190 -4.50 -8.97 -6.66
N PRO A 191 -3.15 -8.96 -6.65
CA PRO A 191 -2.40 -9.57 -7.74
C PRO A 191 -2.99 -10.95 -7.82
N GLU A 192 -3.63 -11.28 -8.95
CA GLU A 192 -4.06 -12.63 -9.21
C GLU A 192 -2.77 -13.44 -9.20
N LYS A 193 -2.37 -13.91 -8.01
CA LYS A 193 -1.41 -14.98 -7.82
C LYS A 193 -1.85 -15.98 -8.85
N ARG A 194 -1.06 -16.16 -9.92
CA ARG A 194 -1.34 -17.03 -11.07
C ARG A 194 -2.32 -18.10 -10.63
N ARG A 195 -3.62 -17.82 -10.80
CA ARG A 195 -4.64 -18.74 -10.34
C ARG A 195 -4.58 -19.79 -11.42
N VAL A 196 -3.83 -20.84 -11.14
CA VAL A 196 -3.82 -22.07 -11.95
C VAL A 196 -5.26 -22.61 -12.08
N PHE A 197 -6.19 -22.09 -11.27
CA PHE A 197 -7.63 -22.25 -11.40
C PHE A 197 -8.34 -20.89 -11.30
N THR A 198 -8.39 -20.13 -12.39
CA THR A 198 -9.47 -19.17 -12.60
C THR A 198 -10.67 -19.98 -13.11
N PRO A 199 -11.79 -20.05 -12.37
CA PRO A 199 -13.01 -20.67 -12.93
C PRO A 199 -13.32 -19.97 -14.25
N VAL A 200 -13.61 -20.74 -15.29
CA VAL A 200 -14.04 -20.20 -16.58
C VAL A 200 -15.19 -19.24 -16.30
N PRO A 201 -15.13 -17.97 -16.74
CA PRO A 201 -16.21 -17.02 -16.49
C PRO A 201 -17.52 -17.63 -16.99
N PRO A 202 -18.59 -17.58 -16.18
CA PRO A 202 -19.84 -18.22 -16.57
C PRO A 202 -20.30 -17.62 -17.89
N VAL A 203 -20.54 -18.50 -18.86
CA VAL A 203 -21.10 -18.09 -20.15
C VAL A 203 -22.44 -17.40 -19.86
N PRO A 204 -22.65 -16.16 -20.31
CA PRO A 204 -23.92 -15.48 -20.12
C PRO A 204 -25.06 -16.35 -20.63
N LEU A 205 -26.19 -16.40 -19.91
CA LEU A 205 -27.34 -17.23 -20.32
C LEU A 205 -27.83 -16.91 -21.74
N SER A 206 -27.58 -15.70 -22.24
CA SER A 206 -27.84 -15.29 -23.62
C SER A 206 -27.00 -16.01 -24.69
N GLN A 207 -25.93 -16.69 -24.28
CA GLN A 207 -25.03 -17.49 -25.13
C GLN A 207 -25.15 -18.99 -24.83
N CYS A 208 -26.03 -19.37 -23.90
CA CYS A 208 -26.34 -20.77 -23.63
C CYS A 208 -27.50 -21.19 -24.53
N ASP A 209 -27.23 -22.07 -25.49
CA ASP A 209 -28.30 -22.77 -26.19
C ASP A 209 -28.99 -23.70 -25.19
N GLU A 210 -30.24 -23.41 -24.82
CA GLU A 210 -31.12 -24.34 -24.11
C GLU A 210 -31.48 -25.48 -25.07
N ALA A 211 -30.53 -26.39 -25.30
CA ALA A 211 -30.84 -27.66 -25.92
C ALA A 211 -31.67 -28.47 -24.92
N PRO A 212 -32.92 -28.86 -25.24
CA PRO A 212 -33.65 -29.79 -24.41
C PRO A 212 -32.80 -31.06 -24.28
N HIS A 213 -32.48 -31.43 -23.03
CA HIS A 213 -31.74 -32.66 -22.77
C HIS A 213 -32.64 -33.84 -23.14
N TYR A 214 -32.48 -34.32 -24.38
CA TYR A 214 -33.20 -35.49 -24.86
C TYR A 214 -32.51 -36.72 -24.27
N VAL A 215 -33.03 -37.19 -23.13
CA VAL A 215 -32.70 -38.53 -22.65
C VAL A 215 -33.46 -39.49 -23.55
N ASP A 216 -32.73 -40.18 -24.43
CA ASP A 216 -33.29 -41.26 -25.23
C ASP A 216 -34.07 -42.22 -24.32
N ASP A 217 -35.37 -42.38 -24.57
CA ASP A 217 -36.27 -43.23 -23.79
C ASP A 217 -35.78 -44.68 -23.72
N SER A 218 -34.94 -45.11 -24.66
CA SER A 218 -34.30 -46.43 -24.65
C SER A 218 -33.25 -46.61 -23.54
N MET A 219 -32.77 -45.53 -22.93
CA MET A 219 -31.78 -45.54 -21.85
C MET A 219 -32.40 -45.35 -20.47
N GLN A 220 -33.73 -45.21 -20.35
CA GLN A 220 -34.40 -45.03 -19.06
C GLN A 220 -34.74 -46.37 -18.42
N PHE A 221 -34.50 -46.49 -17.10
CA PHE A 221 -34.95 -47.64 -16.34
C PHE A 221 -36.47 -47.63 -16.25
N LYS A 222 -37.12 -48.56 -16.95
CA LYS A 222 -38.56 -48.71 -16.84
C LYS A 222 -38.90 -49.24 -15.44
N PRO A 223 -39.97 -48.73 -14.80
CA PRO A 223 -40.42 -49.29 -13.53
C PRO A 223 -40.90 -50.73 -13.73
N PHE A 224 -40.53 -51.63 -12.82
CA PHE A 224 -41.05 -52.99 -12.82
C PHE A 224 -42.55 -52.97 -12.54
N THR A 225 -43.36 -53.47 -13.47
CA THR A 225 -44.82 -53.53 -13.32
C THR A 225 -45.26 -54.98 -13.20
N LEU A 226 -45.91 -55.31 -12.08
CA LEU A 226 -46.53 -56.60 -11.90
C LEU A 226 -47.84 -56.68 -12.71
N PRO A 227 -48.09 -57.77 -13.45
CA PRO A 227 -49.38 -58.02 -14.07
C PRO A 227 -50.49 -58.02 -13.02
N LYS A 228 -51.61 -57.36 -13.31
CA LYS A 228 -52.79 -57.40 -12.45
C LYS A 228 -53.57 -58.69 -12.74
N GLY A 229 -53.22 -59.79 -12.07
CA GLY A 229 -53.88 -61.10 -12.20
C GLY A 229 -53.30 -62.14 -11.23
N PRO A 230 -53.88 -63.35 -11.15
CA PRO A 230 -53.29 -64.44 -10.38
C PRO A 230 -51.97 -64.85 -11.03
N LEU A 231 -50.87 -64.70 -10.29
CA LEU A 231 -49.51 -64.99 -10.76
C LEU A 231 -49.01 -66.29 -10.13
N THR A 232 -48.45 -67.18 -10.95
CA THR A 232 -47.71 -68.34 -10.44
C THR A 232 -46.28 -67.93 -10.05
N LEU A 233 -45.60 -68.75 -9.25
CA LEU A 233 -44.23 -68.46 -8.82
C LEU A 233 -43.24 -68.55 -9.99
N GLU A 234 -43.51 -69.43 -10.95
CA GLU A 234 -42.77 -69.59 -12.19
C GLU A 234 -42.88 -68.32 -13.06
N ASP A 235 -44.08 -67.78 -13.24
CA ASP A 235 -44.30 -66.53 -13.98
C ASP A 235 -43.59 -65.34 -13.31
N ALA A 236 -43.62 -65.29 -11.98
CA ALA A 236 -42.93 -64.24 -11.22
C ALA A 236 -41.41 -64.31 -11.42
N ARG A 237 -40.84 -65.52 -11.47
CA ARG A 237 -39.41 -65.73 -11.70
C ARG A 237 -38.99 -65.31 -13.10
N GLU A 238 -39.78 -65.63 -14.13
CA GLU A 238 -39.50 -65.20 -15.49
C GLU A 238 -39.59 -63.68 -15.66
N LEU A 239 -40.59 -63.03 -15.06
CA LEU A 239 -40.73 -61.57 -15.11
C LEU A 239 -39.56 -60.85 -14.44
N ILE A 240 -39.11 -61.34 -13.29
CA ILE A 240 -37.93 -60.77 -12.59
C ILE A 240 -36.67 -60.98 -13.44
N GLN A 241 -36.52 -62.14 -14.07
CA GLN A 241 -35.37 -62.43 -14.94
C GLN A 241 -35.36 -61.47 -16.15
N GLN A 242 -36.49 -61.34 -16.86
CA GLN A 242 -36.61 -60.42 -18.01
C GLN A 242 -36.36 -58.96 -17.61
N TYR A 243 -36.83 -58.55 -16.43
CA TYR A 243 -36.56 -57.22 -15.91
C TYR A 243 -35.08 -57.00 -15.65
N THR A 244 -34.43 -57.98 -15.03
CA THR A 244 -33.00 -57.93 -14.72
C THR A 244 -32.15 -57.89 -15.99
N ASP A 245 -32.49 -58.70 -16.99
CA ASP A 245 -31.81 -58.71 -18.29
C ASP A 245 -31.96 -57.36 -19.02
N ASN A 246 -33.15 -56.74 -18.95
CA ASN A 246 -33.40 -55.40 -19.49
C ASN A 246 -32.56 -54.33 -18.77
N VAL A 247 -32.48 -54.38 -17.44
CA VAL A 247 -31.64 -53.48 -16.65
C VAL A 247 -30.16 -53.63 -17.02
N ILE A 248 -29.68 -54.86 -17.20
CA ILE A 248 -28.30 -55.13 -17.62
C ILE A 248 -28.02 -54.54 -19.02
N ASP A 249 -28.94 -54.75 -19.98
CA ASP A 249 -28.80 -54.19 -21.33
C ASP A 249 -28.73 -52.65 -21.33
N ILE A 250 -29.58 -51.99 -20.53
CA ILE A 250 -29.55 -50.53 -20.36
C ILE A 250 -28.23 -50.07 -19.74
N ILE A 251 -27.71 -50.78 -18.74
CA ILE A 251 -26.43 -50.46 -18.10
C ILE A 251 -25.29 -50.56 -19.12
N ASN A 252 -25.24 -51.62 -19.92
CA ASN A 252 -24.21 -51.80 -20.95
C ASN A 252 -24.26 -50.68 -21.99
N LYS A 253 -25.44 -50.32 -22.50
CA LYS A 253 -25.62 -49.19 -23.42
C LYS A 253 -25.13 -47.85 -22.85
N ARG A 254 -25.33 -47.63 -21.55
CA ARG A 254 -24.81 -46.43 -20.87
C ARG A 254 -23.29 -46.45 -20.73
N TYR A 255 -22.70 -47.62 -20.48
CA TYR A 255 -21.25 -47.79 -20.47
C TYR A 255 -20.64 -47.49 -21.84
N ASP A 256 -21.21 -48.03 -22.92
CA ASP A 256 -20.74 -47.76 -24.29
C ASP A 256 -20.79 -46.26 -24.63
N ASN A 257 -21.88 -45.58 -24.26
CA ASN A 257 -22.01 -44.14 -24.45
C ASN A 257 -20.98 -43.35 -23.62
N LEU A 258 -20.73 -43.76 -22.37
CA LEU A 258 -19.67 -43.16 -21.56
C LEU A 258 -18.28 -43.36 -22.18
N THR A 259 -18.02 -44.54 -22.75
CA THR A 259 -16.77 -44.81 -23.48
C THR A 259 -16.61 -43.88 -24.68
N ASP A 260 -17.67 -43.68 -25.47
CA ASP A 260 -17.68 -42.74 -26.61
C ASP A 260 -17.48 -41.28 -26.17
N MET A 261 -18.09 -40.88 -25.05
CA MET A 261 -17.90 -39.54 -24.48
C MET A 261 -16.46 -39.33 -23.98
N VAL A 262 -15.87 -40.32 -23.32
CA VAL A 262 -14.48 -40.28 -22.86
C VAL A 262 -13.53 -40.21 -24.06
N ALA A 263 -13.78 -40.98 -25.12
CA ALA A 263 -12.99 -40.95 -26.35
C ALA A 263 -13.04 -39.58 -27.05
N LYS A 264 -14.15 -38.83 -26.95
CA LYS A 264 -14.26 -37.46 -27.48
C LYS A 264 -13.47 -36.44 -26.65
N ILE A 265 -13.28 -36.68 -25.35
CA ILE A 265 -12.58 -35.76 -24.43
C ILE A 265 -11.06 -35.98 -24.47
N GLN A 266 -10.61 -37.19 -24.75
CA GLN A 266 -9.18 -37.51 -24.91
C GLN A 266 -8.81 -37.53 -26.40
N PRO A 267 -8.17 -36.48 -26.96
CA PRO A 267 -7.63 -36.58 -28.32
C PRO A 267 -6.56 -37.68 -28.36
N PRO A 268 -6.42 -38.41 -29.49
CA PRO A 268 -5.39 -39.42 -29.62
C PRO A 268 -4.03 -38.77 -29.40
N ILE A 269 -3.27 -39.29 -28.44
CA ILE A 269 -1.84 -38.98 -28.31
C ILE A 269 -1.20 -39.48 -29.60
N THR A 270 -0.98 -38.59 -30.55
CA THR A 270 -0.11 -38.84 -31.69
C THR A 270 1.30 -39.02 -31.12
N SER A 271 1.67 -40.27 -30.88
CA SER A 271 3.05 -40.64 -30.60
C SER A 271 3.86 -40.33 -31.86
N GLY A 272 4.50 -39.16 -31.87
CA GLY A 272 5.53 -38.84 -32.85
C GLY A 272 6.68 -39.84 -32.73
N ARG A 273 6.79 -40.72 -33.71
CA ARG A 273 8.06 -41.29 -34.17
C ARG A 273 8.25 -40.86 -35.62
#